data_AF-A0A558DI56-F1
#
_entry.id   AF-A0A558DI56-F1
#
_cell.length_a   1.000
_cell.length_b   1.000
_cell.length_c   1.000
_cell.angle_alpha   90.00
_cell.angle_beta   90.00
_cell.angle_gamma   90.00
#
_symmetry.space_group_name_H-M   'P 1'
#
loop_
_entity.id
_entity.type
_entity.pdbx_description
1 polymer ?
#
loop_
_entity_poly.entity_id
_entity_poly.type
_entity_poly.pdbx_seq_one_letter_code
_entity_poly.pdbx_strand_id
1 'polypeptide(L)' 'MYVCVCNAVTENHIGEAVRKGATTLRHLRLELGVSAECGRCATCARNCLRSALDETTDRHATQGKLLQRSHFPLALEAI' A
#
# COMPACT_ATOMS: atom_id res chain seq x y z
N MET A 1 4.03 -6.19 -11.52
CA MET A 1 4.91 -7.32 -11.96
C MET A 1 4.49 -8.66 -11.32
N TYR A 2 4.91 -9.83 -11.84
CA TYR A 2 4.83 -11.11 -11.10
C TYR A 2 5.95 -11.20 -10.07
N VAL A 3 5.57 -11.41 -8.80
CA VAL A 3 6.51 -11.53 -7.68
C VAL A 3 6.74 -13.00 -7.31
N CYS A 4 5.69 -13.82 -7.32
CA CYS A 4 5.78 -15.26 -7.05
C CYS A 4 5.17 -16.05 -8.20
N VAL A 5 5.98 -16.81 -8.93
CA VAL A 5 5.50 -17.64 -10.06
C VAL A 5 4.75 -18.87 -9.56
N CYS A 6 5.25 -19.51 -8.50
CA CYS A 6 4.64 -20.68 -7.85
C CYS A 6 3.14 -20.53 -7.60
N ASN A 7 2.74 -19.39 -7.01
CA ASN A 7 1.37 -19.11 -6.60
C ASN A 7 0.74 -17.96 -7.41
N ALA A 8 1.30 -17.64 -8.58
CA ALA A 8 0.83 -16.57 -9.47
C ALA A 8 0.56 -15.21 -8.76
N VAL A 9 1.41 -14.84 -7.80
CA VAL A 9 1.24 -13.62 -7.01
C VAL A 9 1.90 -12.45 -7.73
N THR A 10 1.11 -11.39 -7.96
CA THR A 10 1.59 -10.14 -8.54
C THR A 10 1.84 -9.09 -7.46
N GLU A 11 2.58 -8.06 -7.82
CA GLU A 11 2.79 -6.86 -7.01
C GLU A 11 1.46 -6.18 -6.62
N ASN A 12 0.47 -6.18 -7.52
CA ASN A 12 -0.87 -5.66 -7.24
C ASN A 12 -1.56 -6.44 -6.11
N HIS A 13 -1.42 -7.77 -6.07
CA HIS A 13 -1.96 -8.57 -4.97
C HIS A 13 -1.29 -8.21 -3.63
N ILE A 14 0.02 -7.95 -3.64
CA ILE A 14 0.73 -7.51 -2.43
C ILE A 14 0.23 -6.14 -1.98
N GLY A 15 0.12 -5.17 -2.89
CA GLY A 15 -0.40 -3.84 -2.58
C GLY A 15 -1.84 -3.88 -2.04
N GLU A 16 -2.69 -4.77 -2.57
CA GLU A 16 -4.04 -4.98 -2.05
C GLU A 16 -4.04 -5.57 -0.63
N ALA A 17 -3.23 -6.60 -0.38
CA ALA A 17 -3.08 -7.17 0.95
C ALA A 17 -2.58 -6.12 1.97
N VAL A 18 -1.64 -5.26 1.56
CA VAL A 18 -1.16 -4.15 2.40
C VAL A 18 -2.28 -3.16 2.71
N ARG A 19 -3.10 -2.76 1.73
CA ARG A 19 -4.28 -1.91 1.96
C ARG A 19 -5.30 -2.58 2.89
N LYS A 20 -5.37 -3.91 2.92
CA LYS A 20 -6.18 -4.69 3.87
C LYS A 20 -5.54 -4.84 5.26
N GLY A 21 -4.31 -4.35 5.45
CA GLY A 21 -3.61 -4.35 6.74
C GLY A 21 -2.41 -5.29 6.83
N ALA A 22 -1.96 -5.91 5.72
CA ALA A 22 -0.77 -6.74 5.73
C ALA A 22 0.49 -5.90 6.00
N THR A 23 1.20 -6.18 7.09
CA THR A 23 2.46 -5.48 7.46
C THR A 23 3.68 -6.39 7.49
N THR A 24 3.50 -7.70 7.33
CA THR A 24 4.59 -8.68 7.43
C THR A 24 4.58 -9.69 6.28
N LEU A 25 5.75 -10.22 5.93
CA LEU A 25 5.85 -11.29 4.94
C LEU A 25 5.09 -12.55 5.38
N ARG A 26 5.02 -12.82 6.70
CA ARG A 26 4.24 -13.93 7.25
C ARG A 26 2.76 -13.79 6.90
N HIS A 27 2.21 -12.58 6.98
CA HIS A 27 0.82 -12.32 6.60
C HIS A 27 0.60 -12.57 5.10
N LEU A 28 1.48 -12.03 4.25
CA LEU A 28 1.43 -12.27 2.80
C LEU A 28 1.58 -13.77 2.45
N ARG A 29 2.38 -14.52 3.19
CA ARG A 29 2.51 -15.98 3.00
C ARG A 29 1.21 -16.70 3.31
N LEU A 30 0.52 -16.32 4.38
CA LEU A 30 -0.75 -16.93 4.78
C LEU A 30 -1.89 -16.57 3.83
N GLU A 31 -1.95 -15.31 3.40
CA GLU A 31 -3.05 -14.80 2.58
C GLU A 31 -2.88 -15.11 1.08
N LEU A 32 -1.66 -14.96 0.55
CA LEU A 32 -1.38 -15.05 -0.90
C LEU A 32 -0.49 -16.25 -1.27
N GLY A 33 0.04 -16.99 -0.30
CA GLY A 33 0.98 -18.09 -0.56
C GLY A 33 2.39 -17.64 -0.96
N VAL A 34 2.76 -16.36 -0.79
CA VAL A 34 4.12 -15.91 -1.17
C VAL A 34 5.18 -16.68 -0.38
N SER A 35 6.24 -17.11 -1.06
CA SER A 35 7.34 -17.89 -0.47
C SER A 35 6.93 -19.23 0.14
N ALA A 36 5.68 -19.68 -0.04
CA ALA A 36 5.18 -20.92 0.55
C ALA A 36 5.88 -22.18 0.03
N GLU A 37 6.22 -22.17 -1.27
CA GLU A 37 6.78 -23.32 -1.98
C GLU A 37 8.32 -23.19 -2.12
N CYS A 38 8.84 -22.67 -3.24
CA CYS A 38 10.28 -22.65 -3.50
C CYS A 38 11.07 -21.53 -2.79
N GLY A 39 10.38 -20.57 -2.16
CA GLY A 39 10.99 -19.47 -1.39
C GLY A 39 11.75 -18.39 -2.20
N ARG A 40 12.06 -18.59 -3.48
CA ARG A 40 12.88 -17.68 -4.31
C ARG A 40 12.38 -16.23 -4.37
N CYS A 41 11.07 -16.03 -4.27
CA CYS A 41 10.47 -14.69 -4.27
C CYS A 41 10.62 -13.92 -2.95
N ALA A 42 11.15 -14.51 -1.87
CA ALA A 42 11.08 -13.93 -0.52
C ALA A 42 11.68 -12.52 -0.40
N THR A 43 12.83 -12.27 -1.03
CA THR A 43 13.45 -10.94 -1.02
C THR A 43 12.65 -9.94 -1.86
N CYS A 44 12.19 -10.34 -3.04
CA CYS A 44 11.36 -9.49 -3.89
C CYS A 44 10.02 -9.13 -3.20
N ALA A 45 9.33 -10.12 -2.61
CA ALA A 45 8.08 -9.91 -1.89
C ALA A 45 8.24 -8.99 -0.67
N ARG A 46 9.36 -9.07 0.06
CA ARG A 46 9.68 -8.14 1.16
C ARG A 46 9.88 -6.71 0.66
N ASN A 47 10.55 -6.54 -0.47
CA ASN A 47 10.76 -5.22 -1.05
C ASN A 47 9.41 -4.61 -1.50
N CYS A 48 8.58 -5.37 -2.22
CA CYS A 48 7.24 -4.92 -2.61
C CYS A 48 6.36 -4.58 -1.39
N LEU A 49 6.43 -5.39 -0.33
CA LEU A 49 5.72 -5.10 0.93
C LEU A 49 6.15 -3.76 1.52
N ARG A 50 7.46 -3.50 1.63
CA ARG A 50 7.98 -2.24 2.17
C ARG A 50 7.55 -1.04 1.32
N SER A 51 7.74 -1.12 0.01
CA SER A 51 7.33 -0.06 -0.91
C SER A 51 5.83 0.25 -0.80
N ALA A 52 4.98 -0.78 -0.74
CA ALA A 52 3.54 -0.59 -0.57
C ALA A 52 3.17 0.03 0.79
N LEU A 53 3.87 -0.31 1.87
CA LEU A 53 3.68 0.30 3.18
C LEU A 53 4.08 1.78 3.17
N ASP A 54 5.23 2.11 2.60
CA ASP A 54 5.71 3.49 2.46
C ASP A 54 4.69 4.35 1.68
N GLU A 55 4.15 3.83 0.57
CA GLU A 55 3.08 4.51 -0.17
C GLU A 55 1.80 4.71 0.64
N THR A 56 1.41 3.74 1.48
CA THR A 56 0.23 3.91 2.35
C THR A 56 0.44 4.99 3.41
N THR A 57 1.67 5.14 3.92
CA THR A 57 2.00 6.21 4.87
C THR A 57 1.97 7.60 4.22
N ASP A 58 2.47 7.72 2.99
CA ASP A 58 2.48 9.01 2.26
C ASP A 58 1.09 9.46 1.82
N ARG A 59 0.21 8.51 1.45
CA ARG A 59 -1.19 8.80 1.11
C ARG A 59 -1.97 9.39 2.29
N HIS A 60 -1.72 8.91 3.51
CA HIS A 60 -2.35 9.47 4.70
C HIS A 60 -1.82 10.88 5.04
N ALA A 61 -0.52 11.14 4.85
CA ALA A 61 0.05 12.47 5.06
C ALA A 61 -0.49 13.51 4.06
N THR A 62 -0.74 13.11 2.82
CA THR A 62 -1.28 14.00 1.76
C THR A 62 -2.79 14.20 1.85
N GLN A 63 -3.57 13.20 2.33
CA GLN A 63 -5.02 13.37 2.56
C GLN A 63 -5.35 14.33 3.71
N GLY A 64 -4.43 14.53 4.67
CA GLY A 64 -4.57 15.57 5.71
C GLY A 64 -4.48 17.02 5.20
N LYS A 65 -3.82 17.26 4.05
CA LYS A 65 -3.67 18.63 3.49
C LYS A 65 -4.83 19.08 2.60
N LEU A 66 -5.60 18.15 2.01
CA LEU A 66 -6.68 18.54 1.09
C LEU A 66 -8.00 18.89 1.80
N LEU A 67 -8.17 18.50 3.06
CA LEU A 67 -9.37 18.79 3.86
C LEU A 67 -9.36 20.19 4.50
N GLN A 68 -8.34 21.02 4.27
CA GLN A 68 -8.27 22.41 4.77
C GLN A 68 -8.41 23.47 3.67
N ARG A 69 -9.27 23.20 2.67
CA ARG A 69 -9.75 24.20 1.69
C ARG A 69 -11.24 24.53 1.85
N SER A 70 -11.80 24.32 3.03
CA SER A 70 -13.15 24.74 3.41
C SER A 70 -13.13 25.90 4.42
N HIS A 71 -12.36 26.95 4.16
CA HIS A 71 -12.58 28.26 4.78
C HIS A 71 -12.84 29.28 3.67
N PHE A 72 -14.09 29.33 3.26
CA PHE A 72 -14.65 30.36 2.41
C PHE A 72 -15.40 31.33 3.35
N PRO A 73 -14.86 32.52 3.63
CA PRO A 73 -15.71 33.67 3.88
C PRO A 73 -15.49 34.65 2.73
N LEU A 74 -16.22 34.40 1.65
CA LEU A 74 -16.39 35.34 0.55
C LEU A 74 -17.64 36.15 0.91
N ALA A 75 -17.45 37.34 1.49
CA ALA A 75 -18.31 38.53 1.39
C ALA A 75 -18.13 39.44 2.62
N LEU A 76 -17.17 40.36 2.60
CA LEU A 76 -17.34 41.68 3.21
C LEU A 76 -16.34 42.70 2.64
N GLU A 77 -16.47 43.04 1.37
CA GLU A 77 -15.87 44.25 0.77
C GLU A 77 -16.91 44.85 -0.17
N ALA A 78 -17.83 45.63 0.38
CA ALA A 78 -18.69 46.56 -0.36
C ALA A 78 -19.10 47.71 0.58
N ILE A 79 -18.34 48.81 0.45
CA ILE A 79 -18.72 50.24 0.49
C ILE A 79 -19.91 50.62 1.38
#